data_AF-A0A917PPR0-F1
#
_entry.id   AF-A0A917PPR0-F1
#
_cell.length_a   1.000
_cell.length_b   1.000
_cell.length_c   1.000
_cell.angle_alpha   90.00
_cell.angle_beta   90.00
_cell.angle_gamma   90.00
#
_symmetry.space_group_name_H-M   'P 1'
#
loop_
_entity.id
_entity.type
_entity.pdbx_description
1 polymer ?
#
loop_
_entity_poly.entity_id
_entity_poly.type
_entity_poly.pdbx_seq_one_letter_code
_entity_poly.pdbx_strand_id
1 'polypeptide(L)'
;MPPEFLETLIAGAEALVQVQDAPELPWALAEAVHDPAYLQRWRSGDVTRAEERAMGFAWDASIARRGLLSCGATLAATRDALQGGWGLNLGGGTHHAYREHAEGFSFLNDVVIAASWARREGLAARVAVLDLDVHQGNGTASMLAGQAWALPVSLHGASNYPFVKEEAGVNVPLPDGTGDDAYLAALEDEAFPAVRAFGPDLLFVLAGADVLAGDQLGRLALTPEGVRERDRRAYALAGELRVPCVTVMAGGYHRDPQRTVEVRLSTVREWVAAAGAAAPFGGRGAPPGSVP
;
A
#
# COMPACT_ATOMS: atom_id res chain seq x y z
N MET A 1 1.36 0.01 16.48
CA MET A 1 0.10 -0.25 17.20
C MET A 1 0.38 -1.23 18.32
N PRO A 2 -0.08 -0.99 19.56
CA PRO A 2 0.07 -1.95 20.65
C PRO A 2 -0.65 -3.30 20.35
N PRO A 3 -0.17 -4.44 20.89
CA PRO A 3 -0.70 -5.76 20.54
C PRO A 3 -2.22 -5.93 20.70
N GLU A 4 -2.81 -5.39 21.78
CA GLU A 4 -4.23 -5.50 22.07
C GLU A 4 -5.13 -4.84 21.02
N PHE A 5 -4.66 -3.75 20.39
CA PHE A 5 -5.37 -3.08 19.30
C PHE A 5 -5.21 -3.84 17.98
N LEU A 6 -4.07 -4.52 17.79
CA LEU A 6 -3.86 -5.38 16.63
C LEU A 6 -4.78 -6.61 16.69
N GLU A 7 -4.91 -7.25 17.86
CA GLU A 7 -5.87 -8.34 18.09
C GLU A 7 -7.30 -7.88 17.84
N THR A 8 -7.66 -6.67 18.29
CA THR A 8 -8.98 -6.07 18.03
C THR A 8 -9.22 -5.84 16.53
N LEU A 9 -8.23 -5.34 15.79
CA LEU A 9 -8.31 -5.16 14.35
C LEU A 9 -8.50 -6.50 13.63
N ILE A 10 -7.74 -7.54 14.00
CA ILE A 10 -7.82 -8.86 13.38
C ILE A 10 -9.19 -9.48 13.64
N ALA A 11 -9.64 -9.54 14.90
CA ALA A 11 -10.95 -10.09 15.25
C ALA A 11 -12.10 -9.32 14.57
N GLY A 12 -11.99 -7.99 14.47
CA GLY A 12 -12.96 -7.17 13.74
C GLY A 12 -12.98 -7.45 12.24
N ALA A 13 -11.82 -7.72 11.63
CA ALA A 13 -11.73 -8.08 10.21
C ALA A 13 -12.25 -9.49 9.94
N GLU A 14 -11.95 -10.46 10.81
CA GLU A 14 -12.46 -11.85 10.74
C GLU A 14 -13.99 -11.93 10.80
N ALA A 15 -14.64 -10.96 11.47
CA ALA A 15 -16.09 -10.85 11.49
C ALA A 15 -16.69 -10.34 10.16
N LEU A 16 -15.87 -9.80 9.26
CA LEU A 16 -16.29 -9.18 7.99
C LEU A 16 -15.86 -9.98 6.77
N VAL A 17 -14.69 -10.62 6.81
CA VAL A 17 -14.06 -11.33 5.69
C VAL A 17 -13.19 -12.47 6.21
N GLN A 18 -12.97 -13.49 5.39
CA GLN A 18 -12.01 -14.55 5.70
C GLN A 18 -10.59 -13.96 5.73
N VAL A 19 -9.97 -13.97 6.91
CA VAL A 19 -8.57 -13.57 7.12
C VAL A 19 -7.69 -14.82 7.13
N GLN A 20 -6.50 -14.71 6.54
CA GLN A 20 -5.52 -15.80 6.48
C GLN A 20 -4.18 -15.31 7.02
N ASP A 21 -3.39 -16.24 7.56
CA ASP A 21 -2.02 -15.96 7.95
C ASP A 21 -1.16 -15.60 6.74
N ALA A 22 -0.30 -14.60 6.93
CA ALA A 22 0.62 -14.16 5.91
C ALA A 22 1.69 -15.23 5.63
N PRO A 23 1.88 -15.66 4.36
CA PRO A 23 3.07 -16.44 4.02
C PRO A 23 4.31 -15.56 4.11
N GLU A 24 5.48 -16.13 4.43
CA GLU A 24 6.74 -15.41 4.29
C GLU A 24 7.10 -15.26 2.80
N LEU A 25 7.45 -14.05 2.38
CA LEU A 25 7.97 -13.81 1.04
C LEU A 25 9.30 -14.56 0.84
N PRO A 26 9.48 -15.35 -0.23
CA PRO A 26 10.79 -15.85 -0.60
C PRO A 26 11.76 -14.70 -0.91
N TRP A 27 12.97 -14.74 -0.34
CA TRP A 27 14.00 -13.73 -0.55
C TRP A 27 14.27 -13.43 -2.04
N ALA A 28 14.22 -14.44 -2.90
CA ALA A 28 14.42 -14.29 -4.34
C ALA A 28 13.44 -13.31 -5.00
N LEU A 29 12.22 -13.16 -4.46
CA LEU A 29 11.26 -12.15 -4.94
C LEU A 29 11.63 -10.75 -4.49
N ALA A 30 12.16 -10.59 -3.28
CA ALA A 30 12.70 -9.31 -2.82
C ALA A 30 13.96 -8.92 -3.62
N GLU A 31 14.87 -9.87 -3.87
CA GLU A 31 16.13 -9.68 -4.62
C GLU A 31 15.92 -9.31 -6.09
N ALA A 32 14.74 -9.59 -6.64
CA ALA A 32 14.39 -9.17 -8.00
C ALA A 32 14.09 -7.66 -8.13
N VAL A 33 13.92 -6.98 -7.00
CA VAL A 33 13.41 -5.60 -6.94
C VAL A 33 14.37 -4.72 -6.14
N HIS A 34 14.80 -5.19 -4.98
CA HIS A 34 15.79 -4.52 -4.14
C HIS A 34 17.22 -4.95 -4.48
N ASP A 35 18.18 -4.12 -4.09
CA ASP A 35 19.59 -4.40 -4.26
C ASP A 35 20.00 -5.66 -3.46
N PRO A 36 20.61 -6.68 -4.09
CA PRO A 36 21.02 -7.89 -3.38
C PRO A 36 22.02 -7.64 -2.25
N ALA A 37 22.90 -6.64 -2.36
CA ALA A 37 23.86 -6.32 -1.30
C ALA A 37 23.16 -5.71 -0.08
N TYR A 38 22.13 -4.89 -0.31
CA TYR A 38 21.26 -4.37 0.75
C TYR A 38 20.56 -5.52 1.49
N LEU A 39 19.90 -6.41 0.76
CA LEU A 39 19.19 -7.53 1.36
C LEU A 39 20.13 -8.48 2.11
N GLN A 40 21.34 -8.72 1.58
CA GLN A 40 22.31 -9.56 2.24
C GLN A 40 22.77 -8.99 3.60
N ARG A 41 22.97 -7.68 3.72
CA ARG A 41 23.28 -7.04 5.01
C ARG A 41 22.15 -7.23 6.01
N TRP A 42 20.91 -7.00 5.59
CA TRP A 42 19.74 -7.14 6.45
C TRP A 42 19.46 -8.57 6.88
N ARG A 43 19.76 -9.53 5.99
CA ARG A 43 19.63 -10.96 6.25
C ARG A 43 20.71 -11.49 7.20
N SER A 44 21.94 -10.99 7.10
CA SER A 44 23.07 -11.41 7.94
C SER A 44 23.15 -10.67 9.27
N GLY A 45 22.44 -9.54 9.40
CA GLY A 45 22.51 -8.68 10.58
C GLY A 45 23.64 -7.67 10.55
N ASP A 46 24.34 -7.52 9.42
CA ASP A 46 25.37 -6.51 9.19
C ASP A 46 24.77 -5.11 8.91
N VAL A 47 23.66 -4.78 9.58
CA VAL A 47 22.94 -3.50 9.41
C VAL A 47 23.67 -2.40 10.17
N THR A 48 23.99 -1.33 9.44
CA THR A 48 24.70 -0.18 10.01
C THR A 48 23.79 0.69 10.88
N ARG A 49 24.39 1.43 11.82
CA ARG A 49 23.65 2.43 12.61
C ARG A 49 22.98 3.51 11.75
N ALA A 50 23.48 3.78 10.55
CA ALA A 50 22.86 4.72 9.63
C ALA A 50 21.57 4.13 9.03
N GLU A 51 21.60 2.85 8.62
CA GLU A 51 20.42 2.13 8.13
C GLU A 51 19.35 1.97 9.22
N GLU A 52 19.73 1.69 10.48
CA GLU A 52 18.78 1.68 11.60
C GLU A 52 18.09 3.04 11.81
N ARG A 53 18.86 4.13 11.73
CA ARG A 53 18.30 5.50 11.86
C ARG A 53 17.36 5.84 10.71
N ALA A 54 17.70 5.46 9.48
CA ALA A 54 16.85 5.67 8.31
C ALA A 54 15.56 4.86 8.42
N MET A 55 15.65 3.59 8.81
CA MET A 55 14.49 2.72 9.06
C MET A 55 13.61 3.24 10.21
N GLY A 56 14.21 3.86 11.22
CA GLY A 56 13.52 4.31 12.44
C GLY A 56 13.44 3.24 13.54
N PHE A 57 14.12 2.10 13.38
CA PHE A 57 14.20 1.04 14.38
C PHE A 57 15.62 0.50 14.48
N ALA A 58 16.05 0.14 15.70
CA ALA A 58 17.25 -0.67 15.89
C ALA A 58 17.04 -2.04 15.23
N TRP A 59 18.09 -2.59 14.61
CA TRP A 59 17.98 -3.85 13.90
C TRP A 59 17.66 -4.99 14.87
N ASP A 60 16.74 -5.84 14.44
CA ASP A 60 16.39 -7.10 15.06
C ASP A 60 15.91 -8.06 13.97
N ALA A 61 16.19 -9.36 14.10
CA ALA A 61 15.79 -10.35 13.11
C ALA A 61 14.26 -10.39 12.87
N SER A 62 13.46 -10.02 13.87
CA SER A 62 12.01 -9.89 13.74
C SER A 62 11.58 -8.78 12.79
N ILE A 63 12.40 -7.73 12.56
CA ILE A 63 12.11 -6.67 11.60
C ILE A 63 12.18 -7.23 10.18
N ALA A 64 13.25 -7.96 9.85
CA ALA A 64 13.39 -8.62 8.56
C ALA A 64 12.25 -9.62 8.33
N ARG A 65 11.96 -10.46 9.34
CA ARG A 65 10.86 -11.43 9.29
C ARG A 65 9.50 -10.75 9.10
N ARG A 66 9.20 -9.68 9.84
CA ARG A 66 7.97 -8.88 9.68
C ARG A 66 7.87 -8.30 8.27
N GLY A 67 8.96 -7.78 7.71
CA GLY A 67 8.98 -7.27 6.34
C GLY A 67 8.65 -8.36 5.31
N LEU A 68 9.23 -9.56 5.45
CA LEU A 68 8.93 -10.69 4.57
C LEU A 68 7.47 -11.16 4.69
N LEU A 69 6.92 -11.23 5.91
CA LEU A 69 5.50 -11.55 6.12
C LEU A 69 4.60 -10.48 5.50
N SER A 70 4.91 -9.20 5.71
CA SER A 70 4.14 -8.09 5.14
C SER A 70 4.13 -8.14 3.62
N CYS A 71 5.29 -8.38 2.99
CA CYS A 71 5.37 -8.51 1.53
C CYS A 71 4.70 -9.78 1.01
N GLY A 72 4.82 -10.89 1.73
CA GLY A 72 4.18 -12.15 1.36
C GLY A 72 2.66 -12.05 1.43
N ALA A 73 2.12 -11.33 2.42
CA ALA A 73 0.70 -10.97 2.48
C ALA A 73 0.26 -10.09 1.30
N THR A 74 1.03 -9.05 0.93
CA THR A 74 0.72 -8.23 -0.25
C THR A 74 0.76 -9.04 -1.55
N LEU A 75 1.70 -9.98 -1.68
CA LEU A 75 1.75 -10.91 -2.81
C LEU A 75 0.54 -11.87 -2.83
N ALA A 76 0.13 -12.40 -1.68
CA ALA A 76 -1.06 -13.24 -1.55
C ALA A 76 -2.33 -12.47 -1.93
N ALA A 77 -2.50 -11.26 -1.38
CA ALA A 77 -3.60 -10.36 -1.76
C ALA A 77 -3.58 -10.02 -3.26
N THR A 78 -2.40 -9.88 -3.87
CA THR A 78 -2.29 -9.68 -5.33
C THR A 78 -2.80 -10.89 -6.10
N ARG A 79 -2.52 -12.11 -5.64
CA ARG A 79 -3.07 -13.34 -6.25
C ARG A 79 -4.59 -13.40 -6.11
N ASP A 80 -5.11 -13.07 -4.93
CA ASP A 80 -6.56 -13.02 -4.69
C ASP A 80 -7.22 -11.99 -5.61
N ALA A 81 -6.62 -10.81 -5.76
CA ALA A 81 -7.13 -9.78 -6.67
C ALA A 81 -7.11 -10.24 -8.14
N LEU A 82 -6.04 -10.88 -8.59
CA LEU A 82 -5.94 -11.36 -9.97
C LEU A 82 -6.93 -12.51 -10.28
N GLN A 83 -7.32 -13.30 -9.28
CA GLN A 83 -8.26 -14.41 -9.43
C GLN A 83 -9.73 -13.99 -9.22
N GLY A 84 -10.00 -13.23 -8.18
CA GLY A 84 -11.34 -12.86 -7.71
C GLY A 84 -11.69 -11.38 -7.87
N GLY A 85 -10.74 -10.57 -8.34
CA GLY A 85 -10.89 -9.13 -8.57
C GLY A 85 -10.51 -8.25 -7.38
N TRP A 86 -10.46 -8.81 -6.17
CA TRP A 86 -10.19 -8.04 -4.96
C TRP A 86 -9.23 -8.78 -4.04
N GLY A 87 -8.25 -8.06 -3.51
CA GLY A 87 -7.30 -8.54 -2.51
C GLY A 87 -7.07 -7.52 -1.40
N LEU A 88 -6.80 -7.99 -0.19
CA LEU A 88 -6.61 -7.15 0.98
C LEU A 88 -5.47 -7.68 1.85
N ASN A 89 -4.56 -6.80 2.26
CA ASN A 89 -3.59 -7.04 3.33
C ASN A 89 -3.90 -6.10 4.50
N LEU A 90 -4.13 -6.65 5.71
CA LEU A 90 -4.38 -5.86 6.94
C LEU A 90 -3.12 -5.14 7.45
N GLY A 91 -1.96 -5.41 6.85
CA GLY A 91 -0.71 -4.65 6.99
C GLY A 91 -0.26 -4.05 5.66
N GLY A 92 1.01 -4.22 5.31
CA GLY A 92 1.55 -3.73 4.02
C GLY A 92 1.61 -2.20 3.91
N GLY A 93 1.82 -1.73 2.68
CA GLY A 93 1.93 -0.29 2.37
C GLY A 93 3.26 0.31 2.80
N THR A 94 4.34 -0.46 2.68
CA THR A 94 5.71 -0.08 3.05
C THR A 94 6.36 0.76 1.94
N HIS A 95 5.73 1.90 1.64
CA HIS A 95 6.00 2.74 0.47
C HIS A 95 7.29 3.58 0.51
N HIS A 96 7.97 3.63 1.67
CA HIS A 96 9.19 4.41 1.85
C HIS A 96 10.46 3.63 1.53
N ALA A 97 10.39 2.31 1.39
CA ALA A 97 11.57 1.50 1.09
C ALA A 97 12.05 1.77 -0.34
N TYR A 98 13.31 2.17 -0.47
CA TYR A 98 13.99 2.33 -1.75
C TYR A 98 14.60 1.01 -2.19
N ARG A 99 15.16 0.99 -3.40
CA ARG A 99 15.84 -0.18 -3.94
C ARG A 99 17.01 -0.62 -3.05
N GLU A 100 17.80 0.32 -2.54
CA GLU A 100 19.07 0.05 -1.87
C GLU A 100 19.09 0.31 -0.36
N HIS A 101 18.00 0.84 0.22
CA HIS A 101 17.92 1.12 1.66
C HIS A 101 16.49 1.08 2.22
N ALA A 102 16.41 0.84 3.52
CA ALA A 102 15.20 0.99 4.32
C ALA A 102 15.04 2.45 4.75
N GLU A 103 13.80 2.93 4.81
CA GLU A 103 13.50 4.29 5.24
C GLU A 103 12.07 4.37 5.78
N GLY A 104 11.80 5.27 6.74
CA GLY A 104 10.42 5.61 7.12
C GLY A 104 9.60 4.38 7.54
N PHE A 105 10.16 3.54 8.41
CA PHE A 105 9.53 2.30 8.90
C PHE A 105 9.31 1.21 7.83
N SER A 106 9.85 1.40 6.62
CA SER A 106 9.73 0.48 5.48
C SER A 106 11.06 -0.20 5.19
N PHE A 107 11.10 -1.52 5.37
CA PHE A 107 12.27 -2.36 5.06
C PHE A 107 12.25 -2.82 3.59
N LEU A 108 11.14 -3.37 3.12
CA LEU A 108 10.94 -3.80 1.73
C LEU A 108 9.77 -3.03 1.16
N ASN A 109 9.75 -2.79 -0.15
CA ASN A 109 8.62 -2.17 -0.82
C ASN A 109 7.67 -3.26 -1.32
N ASP A 110 6.72 -3.64 -0.47
CA ASP A 110 5.77 -4.72 -0.71
C ASP A 110 4.97 -4.54 -2.01
N VAL A 111 4.51 -3.32 -2.31
CA VAL A 111 3.74 -3.02 -3.52
C VAL A 111 4.60 -3.13 -4.76
N VAL A 112 5.81 -2.58 -4.77
CA VAL A 112 6.72 -2.68 -5.94
C VAL A 112 7.13 -4.13 -6.18
N ILE A 113 7.36 -4.92 -5.12
CA ILE A 113 7.63 -6.36 -5.23
C ILE A 113 6.46 -7.09 -5.91
N ALA A 114 5.24 -6.88 -5.42
CA ALA A 114 4.05 -7.53 -5.96
C ALA A 114 3.74 -7.10 -7.41
N ALA A 115 3.87 -5.81 -7.71
CA ALA A 115 3.69 -5.25 -9.05
C ALA A 115 4.72 -5.81 -10.05
N SER A 116 6.00 -5.83 -9.67
CA SER A 116 7.08 -6.40 -10.50
C SER A 116 6.87 -7.90 -10.73
N TRP A 117 6.45 -8.64 -9.71
CA TRP A 117 6.08 -10.05 -9.85
C TRP A 117 4.93 -10.24 -10.86
N ALA A 118 3.80 -9.55 -10.68
CA ALA A 118 2.66 -9.66 -11.59
C ALA A 118 3.05 -9.30 -13.04
N ARG A 119 3.91 -8.29 -13.21
CA ARG A 119 4.44 -7.88 -14.52
C ARG A 119 5.34 -8.93 -15.17
N ARG A 120 6.22 -9.57 -14.40
CA ARG A 120 7.15 -10.62 -14.88
C ARG A 120 6.42 -11.91 -15.24
N GLU A 121 5.39 -12.27 -14.48
CA GLU A 121 4.54 -13.43 -14.76
C GLU A 121 3.54 -13.19 -15.91
N GLY A 122 3.49 -11.98 -16.47
CA GLY A 122 2.57 -11.63 -17.55
C GLY A 122 1.11 -11.54 -17.10
N LEU A 123 0.86 -11.36 -15.80
CA LEU A 123 -0.46 -11.26 -15.19
C LEU A 123 -1.01 -9.82 -15.20
N ALA A 124 -0.13 -8.83 -15.28
CA ALA A 124 -0.47 -7.42 -15.44
C ALA A 124 0.52 -6.74 -16.40
N ALA A 125 0.04 -5.96 -17.36
CA ALA A 125 0.88 -5.21 -18.28
C ALA A 125 1.06 -3.75 -17.84
N ARG A 126 0.08 -3.19 -17.11
CA ARG A 126 0.07 -1.80 -16.62
C ARG A 126 -0.43 -1.73 -15.19
N VAL A 127 0.43 -1.34 -14.25
CA VAL A 127 0.09 -1.26 -12.83
C VAL A 127 -0.02 0.20 -12.39
N ALA A 128 -1.12 0.57 -11.75
CA ALA A 128 -1.22 1.84 -11.03
C ALA A 128 -1.08 1.61 -9.53
N VAL A 129 -0.36 2.49 -8.86
CA VAL A 129 -0.25 2.53 -7.40
C VAL A 129 -0.87 3.85 -6.94
N LEU A 130 -2.08 3.78 -6.40
CA LEU A 130 -2.77 4.91 -5.79
C LEU A 130 -2.42 4.94 -4.30
N ASP A 131 -1.49 5.81 -3.94
CA ASP A 131 -1.01 6.00 -2.58
C ASP A 131 -1.77 7.12 -1.87
N LEU A 132 -2.57 6.74 -0.86
CA LEU A 132 -3.42 7.63 -0.08
C LEU A 132 -2.96 7.76 1.38
N ASP A 133 -1.74 7.30 1.68
CA ASP A 133 -1.03 7.60 2.91
C ASP A 133 -0.70 9.10 3.00
N VAL A 134 -0.63 9.65 4.21
CA VAL A 134 -0.34 11.08 4.40
C VAL A 134 1.07 11.46 3.96
N HIS A 135 2.00 10.51 3.94
CA HIS A 135 3.38 10.70 3.50
C HIS A 135 3.50 10.40 2.01
N GLN A 136 4.43 11.08 1.33
CA GLN A 136 4.72 10.72 -0.06
C GLN A 136 5.42 9.35 -0.07
N GLY A 137 4.89 8.41 -0.84
CA GLY A 137 5.52 7.11 -1.13
C GLY A 137 6.77 7.24 -2.00
N ASN A 138 7.80 7.89 -1.47
CA ASN A 138 9.06 8.20 -2.15
C ASN A 138 9.81 6.95 -2.63
N GLY A 139 9.87 5.89 -1.83
CA GLY A 139 10.45 4.62 -2.26
C GLY A 139 9.72 4.06 -3.49
N THR A 140 8.39 4.05 -3.46
CA THR A 140 7.56 3.63 -4.60
C THR A 140 7.78 4.51 -5.83
N ALA A 141 7.76 5.84 -5.67
CA ALA A 141 7.96 6.79 -6.77
C ALA A 141 9.35 6.62 -7.41
N SER A 142 10.40 6.52 -6.60
CA SER A 142 11.78 6.33 -7.03
C SER A 142 11.97 5.00 -7.77
N MET A 143 11.48 3.89 -7.22
CA MET A 143 11.66 2.56 -7.81
C MET A 143 10.86 2.35 -9.10
N LEU A 144 9.74 3.06 -9.27
CA LEU A 144 8.92 3.02 -10.47
C LEU A 144 9.25 4.14 -11.47
N ALA A 145 10.22 5.01 -11.16
CA ALA A 145 10.64 6.08 -12.05
C ALA A 145 11.11 5.53 -13.41
N GLY A 146 10.58 6.10 -14.49
CA GLY A 146 10.91 5.70 -15.87
C GLY A 146 10.29 4.37 -16.32
N GLN A 147 9.53 3.68 -15.47
CA GLN A 147 8.87 2.42 -15.83
C GLN A 147 7.55 2.70 -16.57
N ALA A 148 7.55 2.62 -17.89
CA ALA A 148 6.35 2.88 -18.71
C ALA A 148 5.15 1.94 -18.41
N TRP A 149 5.39 0.82 -17.72
CA TRP A 149 4.37 -0.14 -17.29
C TRP A 149 3.78 0.20 -15.91
N ALA A 150 4.27 1.23 -15.21
CA ALA A 150 3.81 1.59 -13.87
C ALA A 150 3.47 3.08 -13.75
N LEU A 151 2.45 3.39 -12.95
CA LEU A 151 2.13 4.76 -12.55
C LEU A 151 2.03 4.84 -11.01
N PRO A 152 3.04 5.43 -10.33
CA PRO A 152 2.87 5.87 -8.96
C PRO A 152 2.06 7.17 -8.91
N VAL A 153 1.05 7.20 -8.04
CA VAL A 153 0.23 8.37 -7.72
C VAL A 153 0.25 8.55 -6.22
N SER A 154 0.53 9.75 -5.71
CA SER A 154 0.56 10.02 -4.27
C SER A 154 -0.22 11.29 -3.92
N LEU A 155 -1.22 11.13 -3.05
CA LEU A 155 -1.94 12.23 -2.39
C LEU A 155 -1.41 12.36 -0.96
N HIS A 156 -0.57 13.35 -0.72
CA HIS A 156 0.20 13.45 0.53
C HIS A 156 0.18 14.86 1.10
N GLY A 157 0.47 15.00 2.39
CA GLY A 157 0.69 16.30 3.00
C GLY A 157 1.96 16.96 2.46
N ALA A 158 1.84 18.18 1.94
CA ALA A 158 2.94 18.92 1.34
C ALA A 158 4.12 19.09 2.33
N SER A 159 3.80 19.37 3.60
CA SER A 159 4.78 19.54 4.68
C SER A 159 5.11 18.26 5.46
N ASN A 160 4.48 17.12 5.12
CA ASN A 160 4.78 15.82 5.74
C ASN A 160 6.11 15.25 5.26
N TYR A 161 6.66 14.29 6.00
CA TYR A 161 7.80 13.50 5.54
C TYR A 161 7.46 12.78 4.22
N PRO A 162 8.44 12.56 3.32
CA PRO A 162 9.82 13.08 3.32
C PRO A 162 9.87 14.57 2.96
N PHE A 163 10.82 15.31 3.53
CA PHE A 163 10.92 16.76 3.26
C PHE A 163 11.43 17.09 1.86
N VAL A 164 12.17 16.17 1.24
CA VAL A 164 12.50 16.22 -0.18
C VAL A 164 11.58 15.22 -0.87
N LYS A 165 10.75 15.74 -1.76
CA LYS A 165 9.76 14.95 -2.48
C LYS A 165 10.37 14.39 -3.77
N GLU A 166 10.00 13.17 -4.13
CA GLU A 166 10.28 12.61 -5.45
C GLU A 166 9.41 13.28 -6.52
N GLU A 167 9.96 13.44 -7.72
CA GLU A 167 9.26 14.08 -8.84
C GLU A 167 8.51 13.07 -9.74
N ALA A 168 8.90 11.79 -9.68
CA ALA A 168 8.33 10.75 -10.52
C ALA A 168 6.84 10.50 -10.18
N GLY A 169 6.05 10.17 -11.22
CA GLY A 169 4.64 9.87 -11.08
C GLY A 169 3.75 11.11 -10.98
N VAL A 170 2.57 10.93 -10.39
CA VAL A 170 1.59 11.98 -10.16
C VAL A 170 1.64 12.34 -8.68
N ASN A 171 2.01 13.58 -8.39
CA ASN A 171 2.15 14.10 -7.04
C ASN A 171 1.09 15.16 -6.78
N VAL A 172 0.24 14.92 -5.77
CA VAL A 172 -0.84 15.82 -5.37
C VAL A 172 -0.58 16.27 -3.93
N PRO A 173 0.22 17.34 -3.75
CA PRO A 173 0.58 17.84 -2.42
C PRO A 173 -0.57 18.65 -1.81
N LEU A 174 -0.99 18.27 -0.60
CA LEU A 174 -2.10 18.89 0.11
C LEU A 174 -1.59 19.79 1.25
N PRO A 175 -2.13 21.01 1.43
CA PRO A 175 -1.79 21.86 2.56
C PRO A 175 -2.09 21.22 3.93
N ASP A 176 -1.33 21.60 4.96
CA ASP A 176 -1.62 21.25 6.35
C ASP A 176 -3.06 21.62 6.72
N GLY A 177 -3.75 20.74 7.44
CA GLY A 177 -5.14 20.93 7.86
C GLY A 177 -6.18 20.70 6.76
N THR A 178 -5.80 20.17 5.59
CA THR A 178 -6.78 19.78 4.56
C THR A 178 -7.79 18.79 5.16
N GLY A 179 -9.08 19.14 5.09
CA GLY A 179 -10.20 18.32 5.53
C GLY A 179 -10.91 17.61 4.38
N ASP A 180 -12.02 16.96 4.71
CA ASP A 180 -12.74 16.02 3.83
C ASP A 180 -13.02 16.55 2.43
N ASP A 181 -13.73 17.68 2.30
CA ASP A 181 -14.16 18.20 0.99
C ASP A 181 -12.99 18.49 0.05
N ALA A 182 -11.94 19.13 0.57
CA ALA A 182 -10.76 19.51 -0.22
C ALA A 182 -9.92 18.27 -0.58
N TYR A 183 -9.79 17.29 0.32
CA TYR A 183 -9.10 16.04 0.02
C TYR A 183 -9.84 15.26 -1.07
N LEU A 184 -11.16 15.11 -0.92
CA LEU A 184 -11.98 14.35 -1.85
C LEU A 184 -12.09 15.03 -3.22
N ALA A 185 -12.05 16.37 -3.28
CA ALA A 185 -11.93 17.11 -4.53
C ALA A 185 -10.60 16.82 -5.23
N ALA A 186 -9.46 16.95 -4.54
CA ALA A 186 -8.15 16.66 -5.12
C ALA A 186 -8.03 15.20 -5.62
N LEU A 187 -8.65 14.25 -4.92
CA LEU A 187 -8.71 12.85 -5.35
C LEU A 187 -9.43 12.68 -6.70
N GLU A 188 -10.59 13.31 -6.86
CA GLU A 188 -11.42 13.22 -8.07
C GLU A 188 -10.90 14.07 -9.24
N ASP A 189 -10.32 15.23 -8.93
CA ASP A 189 -9.93 16.23 -9.92
C ASP A 189 -8.50 16.02 -10.44
N GLU A 190 -7.62 15.40 -9.64
CA GLU A 190 -6.20 15.25 -9.98
C GLU A 190 -5.76 13.78 -10.04
N ALA A 191 -6.02 13.00 -8.99
CA ALA A 191 -5.53 11.61 -8.90
C ALA A 191 -6.24 10.66 -9.88
N PHE A 192 -7.57 10.61 -9.80
CA PHE A 192 -8.36 9.65 -10.58
C PHE A 192 -8.26 9.88 -12.09
N PRO A 193 -8.28 11.12 -12.63
CA PRO A 193 -8.10 11.35 -14.05
C PRO A 193 -6.77 10.80 -14.57
N ALA A 194 -5.69 10.90 -13.78
CA ALA A 194 -4.40 10.34 -14.15
C ALA A 194 -4.43 8.81 -14.20
N VAL A 195 -5.04 8.15 -13.19
CA VAL A 195 -5.22 6.69 -13.19
C VAL A 195 -6.07 6.24 -14.39
N ARG A 196 -7.19 6.92 -14.67
CA ARG A 196 -8.05 6.64 -15.84
C ARG A 196 -7.27 6.78 -17.15
N ALA A 197 -6.51 7.86 -17.31
CA ALA A 197 -5.72 8.12 -18.51
C ALA A 197 -4.63 7.07 -18.73
N PHE A 198 -3.98 6.61 -17.65
CA PHE A 198 -2.99 5.54 -17.71
C PHE A 198 -3.60 4.18 -18.08
N GLY A 199 -4.82 3.92 -17.62
CA GLY A 199 -5.59 2.71 -17.93
C GLY A 199 -4.95 1.43 -17.37
N PRO A 200 -4.69 1.33 -16.06
CA PRO A 200 -4.08 0.13 -15.50
C PRO A 200 -4.91 -1.13 -15.79
N ASP A 201 -4.26 -2.30 -15.73
CA ASP A 201 -4.92 -3.61 -15.63
C ASP A 201 -4.73 -4.27 -14.26
N LEU A 202 -4.04 -3.59 -13.33
CA LEU A 202 -3.95 -3.91 -11.91
C LEU A 202 -3.81 -2.60 -11.11
N LEU A 203 -4.60 -2.44 -10.05
CA LEU A 203 -4.57 -1.27 -9.18
C LEU A 203 -4.18 -1.67 -7.76
N PHE A 204 -3.17 -0.99 -7.20
CA PHE A 204 -2.87 -1.02 -5.77
C PHE A 204 -3.43 0.26 -5.13
N VAL A 205 -4.06 0.11 -3.96
CA VAL A 205 -4.55 1.21 -3.13
C VAL A 205 -3.88 1.12 -1.76
N LEU A 206 -3.08 2.13 -1.39
CA LEU A 206 -2.51 2.25 -0.05
C LEU A 206 -3.47 3.11 0.78
N ALA A 207 -4.29 2.47 1.59
CA ALA A 207 -5.33 3.10 2.38
C ALA A 207 -4.82 3.57 3.77
N GLY A 208 -3.75 4.39 3.78
CA GLY A 208 -3.14 4.91 5.00
C GLY A 208 -4.15 5.61 5.92
N ALA A 209 -4.11 5.31 7.22
CA ALA A 209 -5.04 5.92 8.19
C ALA A 209 -4.51 7.21 8.82
N ASP A 210 -3.27 7.59 8.52
CA ASP A 210 -2.57 8.76 9.08
C ASP A 210 -2.97 10.10 8.45
N VAL A 211 -3.90 10.10 7.49
CA VAL A 211 -4.60 11.29 7.01
C VAL A 211 -5.62 11.85 8.02
N LEU A 212 -5.95 11.06 9.06
CA LEU A 212 -6.97 11.37 10.06
C LEU A 212 -6.53 12.56 10.94
N ALA A 213 -7.48 13.47 11.23
CA ALA A 213 -7.28 14.53 12.21
C ALA A 213 -6.87 13.96 13.58
N GLY A 214 -5.74 14.43 14.11
CA GLY A 214 -5.20 13.95 15.38
C GLY A 214 -4.20 12.80 15.24
N ASP A 215 -3.84 12.41 14.01
CA ASP A 215 -2.68 11.57 13.76
C ASP A 215 -1.39 12.22 14.31
N GLN A 216 -0.46 11.40 14.79
CA GLN A 216 0.79 11.89 15.38
C GLN A 216 1.84 12.24 14.32
N LEU A 217 1.77 11.60 13.16
CA LEU A 217 2.71 11.75 12.06
C LEU A 217 2.08 12.46 10.86
N GLY A 218 0.75 12.46 10.74
CA GLY A 218 0.00 13.22 9.75
C GLY A 218 -0.22 14.71 10.10
N ARG A 219 -0.36 15.55 9.07
CA ARG A 219 -0.72 16.98 9.21
C ARG A 219 -2.04 17.34 8.52
N LEU A 220 -2.74 16.36 7.96
CA LEU A 220 -4.06 16.54 7.39
C LEU A 220 -5.13 16.44 8.51
N ALA A 221 -6.38 16.70 8.15
CA ALA A 221 -7.48 16.82 9.11
C ALA A 221 -8.74 16.09 8.65
N LEU A 222 -8.61 14.92 8.02
CA LEU A 222 -9.79 14.15 7.62
C LEU A 222 -10.55 13.66 8.85
N THR A 223 -11.87 13.57 8.71
CA THR A 223 -12.73 12.89 9.68
C THR A 223 -12.78 11.38 9.36
N PRO A 224 -13.24 10.52 10.30
CA PRO A 224 -13.46 9.10 10.00
C PRO A 224 -14.41 8.89 8.80
N GLU A 225 -15.40 9.77 8.64
CA GLU A 225 -16.33 9.75 7.51
C GLU A 225 -15.63 10.15 6.20
N GLY A 226 -14.74 11.15 6.24
CA GLY A 226 -13.90 11.52 5.10
C GLY A 226 -12.99 10.38 4.63
N VAL A 227 -12.38 9.64 5.56
CA VAL A 227 -11.56 8.46 5.23
C VAL A 227 -12.42 7.33 4.64
N ARG A 228 -13.60 7.08 5.22
CA ARG A 228 -14.56 6.10 4.68
C ARG A 228 -14.96 6.45 3.25
N GLU A 229 -15.28 7.72 3.00
CA GLU A 229 -15.68 8.22 1.68
C GLU A 229 -14.53 8.19 0.67
N ARG A 230 -13.30 8.49 1.10
CA ARG A 230 -12.09 8.31 0.29
C ARG A 230 -11.96 6.87 -0.18
N ASP A 231 -12.03 5.90 0.73
CA ASP A 231 -11.87 4.49 0.42
C ASP A 231 -12.98 4.01 -0.52
N ARG A 232 -14.23 4.39 -0.24
CA ARG A 232 -15.39 4.09 -1.09
C ARG A 232 -15.18 4.60 -2.53
N ARG A 233 -14.67 5.82 -2.71
CA ARG A 233 -14.39 6.41 -4.04
C ARG A 233 -13.24 5.70 -4.75
N ALA A 234 -12.17 5.37 -4.03
CA ALA A 234 -11.04 4.62 -4.59
C ALA A 234 -11.48 3.23 -5.10
N TYR A 235 -12.34 2.54 -4.36
CA TYR A 235 -12.90 1.26 -4.79
C TYR A 235 -13.93 1.40 -5.92
N ALA A 236 -14.71 2.49 -5.93
CA ALA A 236 -15.59 2.79 -7.06
C ALA A 236 -14.79 3.00 -8.35
N LEU A 237 -13.64 3.67 -8.29
CA LEU A 237 -12.73 3.80 -9.45
C LEU A 237 -12.26 2.41 -9.93
N ALA A 238 -11.87 1.51 -9.04
CA ALA A 238 -11.47 0.16 -9.42
C ALA A 238 -12.60 -0.60 -10.13
N GLY A 239 -13.83 -0.49 -9.60
CA GLY A 239 -15.03 -1.07 -10.20
C GLY A 239 -15.40 -0.46 -11.54
N GLU A 240 -15.29 0.87 -11.69
CA GLU A 240 -15.49 1.61 -12.94
C GLU A 240 -14.51 1.13 -14.02
N LEU A 241 -13.23 1.02 -13.67
CA LEU A 241 -12.17 0.56 -14.57
C LEU A 241 -12.22 -0.96 -14.82
N ARG A 242 -12.96 -1.71 -13.99
CA ARG A 242 -13.06 -3.17 -14.01
C ARG A 242 -11.69 -3.86 -13.87
N VAL A 243 -10.87 -3.36 -12.95
CA VAL A 243 -9.50 -3.86 -12.72
C VAL A 243 -9.38 -4.56 -11.37
N PRO A 244 -8.58 -5.64 -11.27
CA PRO A 244 -8.13 -6.17 -10.00
C PRO A 244 -7.61 -5.09 -9.06
N CYS A 245 -8.11 -5.07 -7.82
CA CYS A 245 -7.75 -4.10 -6.79
C CYS A 245 -7.09 -4.78 -5.60
N VAL A 246 -5.89 -4.34 -5.25
CA VAL A 246 -5.16 -4.79 -4.05
C VAL A 246 -5.09 -3.64 -3.05
N THR A 247 -5.66 -3.83 -1.87
CA THR A 247 -5.60 -2.84 -0.79
C THR A 247 -4.55 -3.24 0.25
N VAL A 248 -3.75 -2.27 0.68
CA VAL A 248 -2.83 -2.38 1.82
C VAL A 248 -3.06 -1.20 2.78
N MET A 249 -2.75 -1.36 4.07
CA MET A 249 -3.14 -0.40 5.12
C MET A 249 -2.15 0.74 5.35
N ALA A 250 -0.89 0.61 4.95
CA ALA A 250 0.16 1.63 5.14
C ALA A 250 0.21 2.20 6.57
N GLY A 251 0.37 3.52 6.70
CA GLY A 251 0.47 4.27 7.95
C GLY A 251 -0.82 4.35 8.79
N GLY A 252 -0.73 5.04 9.92
CA GLY A 252 -1.81 5.19 10.90
C GLY A 252 -1.29 5.12 12.32
N TYR A 253 -1.21 6.28 12.97
CA TYR A 253 -0.52 6.50 14.24
C TYR A 253 -1.30 7.43 15.16
N HIS A 254 -2.63 7.40 15.08
CA HIS A 254 -3.51 8.29 15.84
C HIS A 254 -3.20 8.23 17.35
N ARG A 255 -3.26 9.38 18.02
CA ARG A 255 -2.97 9.51 19.47
C ARG A 255 -3.81 8.56 20.32
N ASP A 256 -5.02 8.31 19.86
CA ASP A 256 -5.90 7.25 20.32
C ASP A 256 -5.85 6.08 19.33
N PRO A 257 -5.22 4.94 19.69
CA PRO A 257 -5.13 3.76 18.83
C PRO A 257 -6.49 3.17 18.45
N GLN A 258 -7.55 3.36 19.26
CA GLN A 258 -8.89 2.88 18.92
C GLN A 258 -9.38 3.49 17.62
N ARG A 259 -9.12 4.78 17.40
CA ARG A 259 -9.49 5.45 16.14
C ARG A 259 -8.80 4.87 14.92
N THR A 260 -7.54 4.45 15.07
CA THR A 260 -6.81 3.77 13.97
C THR A 260 -7.48 2.43 13.65
N VAL A 261 -7.87 1.66 14.68
CA VAL A 261 -8.59 0.39 14.50
C VAL A 261 -9.95 0.63 13.85
N GLU A 262 -10.72 1.61 14.33
CA GLU A 262 -12.05 1.95 13.78
C GLU A 262 -11.99 2.32 12.30
N VAL A 263 -11.05 3.19 11.91
CA VAL A 263 -10.87 3.61 10.52
C VAL A 263 -10.40 2.45 9.66
N ARG A 264 -9.43 1.64 10.10
CA ARG A 264 -9.01 0.46 9.34
C ARG A 264 -10.14 -0.55 9.16
N LEU A 265 -10.96 -0.79 10.18
CA LEU A 265 -12.16 -1.62 10.04
C LEU A 265 -13.20 -0.98 9.10
N SER A 266 -13.30 0.35 9.07
CA SER A 266 -14.11 1.05 8.07
C SER A 266 -13.60 0.78 6.66
N THR A 267 -12.28 0.84 6.43
CA THR A 267 -11.63 0.46 5.16
C THR A 267 -11.98 -0.98 4.77
N VAL A 268 -11.93 -1.94 5.70
CA VAL A 268 -12.34 -3.34 5.45
C VAL A 268 -13.81 -3.43 5.05
N ARG A 269 -14.71 -2.69 5.71
CA ARG A 269 -16.15 -2.71 5.36
C ARG A 269 -16.41 -2.17 3.95
N GLU A 270 -15.79 -1.04 3.59
CA GLU A 270 -15.92 -0.47 2.25
C GLU A 270 -15.30 -1.40 1.20
N TRP A 271 -14.19 -2.07 1.53
CA TRP A 271 -13.58 -3.09 0.66
C TRP A 271 -14.52 -4.28 0.44
N VAL A 272 -15.14 -4.82 1.51
CA VAL A 272 -16.11 -5.93 1.41
C VAL A 272 -17.34 -5.52 0.61
N ALA A 273 -17.85 -4.31 0.81
CA ALA A 273 -18.97 -3.79 0.06
C ALA A 273 -18.66 -3.70 -1.45
N ALA A 274 -17.47 -3.21 -1.80
CA ALA A 274 -17.02 -3.13 -3.19
C ALA A 274 -16.81 -4.52 -3.81
N ALA A 275 -16.15 -5.43 -3.08
CA ALA A 275 -15.92 -6.81 -3.50
C ALA A 275 -17.22 -7.59 -3.72
N GLY A 276 -18.24 -7.38 -2.87
CA GLY A 276 -19.56 -8.00 -2.99
C GLY A 276 -20.44 -7.41 -4.10
N ALA A 277 -20.24 -6.13 -4.45
CA ALA A 277 -20.98 -5.47 -5.52
C ALA A 277 -20.44 -5.77 -6.92
N ALA A 278 -19.17 -6.17 -7.02
CA ALA A 278 -18.52 -6.46 -8.31
C ALA A 278 -18.95 -7.83 -8.86
N ALA A 279 -19.42 -7.86 -10.12
CA ALA A 279 -19.39 -9.11 -10.89
C ALA A 279 -17.93 -9.53 -11.07
N PRO A 280 -17.59 -10.84 -11.08
CA PRO A 280 -16.22 -11.30 -11.30
C PRO A 280 -15.65 -10.59 -12.54
N PHE A 281 -14.52 -9.89 -12.39
CA PHE A 281 -13.86 -9.28 -13.54
C PHE A 281 -13.47 -10.45 -14.45
N GLY A 282 -14.17 -10.59 -15.58
CA GLY A 282 -14.01 -11.73 -16.47
C GLY A 282 -12.53 -11.95 -16.76
N GLY A 283 -11.98 -13.02 -16.18
CA GLY A 283 -10.56 -13.28 -16.21
C GLY A 283 -10.08 -13.29 -17.66
N ARG A 284 -9.02 -12.54 -17.95
CA ARG A 284 -8.14 -12.95 -19.05
C ARG A 284 -7.61 -14.31 -18.60
N GLY A 285 -8.05 -15.36 -19.27
CA GLY A 285 -7.72 -16.73 -18.91
C GLY A 285 -6.24 -16.87 -18.61
N ALA A 286 -5.92 -17.59 -17.53
CA ALA A 286 -4.55 -17.93 -17.18
C ALA A 286 -3.80 -18.40 -18.44
N PRO A 287 -2.57 -17.91 -18.69
CA PRO A 287 -1.75 -18.51 -19.73
C PRO A 287 -1.59 -20.01 -19.41
N PRO A 288 -1.70 -20.90 -20.40
CA PRO A 288 -1.60 -22.33 -20.16
C PRO A 288 -0.16 -22.65 -19.75
N GLY A 289 0.06 -22.98 -18.48
CA GLY A 289 1.26 -23.68 -18.03
C GLY A 289 1.96 -23.05 -16.83
N SER A 290 1.56 -23.45 -15.64
CA SER A 290 2.50 -23.75 -14.56
C SER A 290 2.02 -25.02 -13.84
N VAL A 291 2.77 -26.09 -14.08
CA VAL A 291 2.67 -27.43 -13.46
C VAL A 291 3.32 -27.35 -12.06
N PRO A 292 2.90 -28.15 -11.07
CA PRO A 292 2.86 -27.78 -9.65
C PRO A 292 4.21 -27.71 -8.94
#